data_AF-X1S0L7-F1
#
_entry.id   AF-X1S0L7-F1
#
_cell.length_a   1.000
_cell.length_b   1.000
_cell.length_c   1.000
_cell.angle_alpha   90.00
_cell.angle_beta   90.00
_cell.angle_gamma   90.00
#
_symmetry.space_group_name_H-M   'P 1'
#
loop_
_entity.id
_entity.type
_entity.pdbx_description
1 polymer ?
#
loop_
_entity_poly.entity_id
_entity_poly.type
_entity_poly.pdbx_seq_one_letter_code
_entity_poly.pdbx_strand_id
1 'polypeptide(L)'
;MSEKKKKICPIPEILTFKGIRKVALERVWERVEKAEKAGKVLLTEDFGSMLKEEWVKLKKQAVKAKKVHDACLVEARTVMQSKTKSDIEQKLDSLISSDKGELKKLGIEASTKKVPKTTTAK
;
A
#
# COMPACT_ATOMS: atom_id res chain seq x y z
N MET A 1 -16.54 18.84 -0.69
CA MET A 1 -15.76 18.19 0.39
C MET A 1 -15.69 16.69 0.08
N SER A 2 -14.71 16.24 -0.70
CA SER A 2 -14.60 14.81 -1.06
C SER A 2 -13.78 14.08 -0.02
N GLU A 3 -14.43 13.20 0.75
CA GLU A 3 -13.78 12.30 1.70
C GLU A 3 -12.72 11.44 0.97
N LYS A 4 -11.44 11.80 1.15
CA LYS A 4 -10.33 11.02 0.59
C LYS A 4 -10.18 9.74 1.41
N LYS A 5 -10.82 8.66 0.95
CA LYS A 5 -10.70 7.31 1.51
C LYS A 5 -9.23 6.97 1.76
N LYS A 6 -8.87 6.68 3.01
CA LYS A 6 -7.56 6.10 3.37
C LYS A 6 -7.42 4.82 2.54
N LYS A 7 -6.33 4.67 1.78
CA LYS A 7 -6.01 3.40 1.12
C LYS A 7 -5.71 2.40 2.25
N ILE A 8 -6.69 1.55 2.57
CA ILE A 8 -6.54 0.48 3.55
C ILE A 8 -6.06 -0.74 2.78
N CYS A 9 -4.93 -1.31 3.20
CA CYS A 9 -4.43 -2.59 2.70
C CYS A 9 -4.81 -3.66 3.74
N PRO A 10 -6.00 -4.29 3.63
CA PRO A 10 -6.40 -5.31 4.59
C PRO A 10 -5.49 -6.54 4.46
N ILE A 11 -5.08 -7.10 5.60
CA ILE A 11 -4.28 -8.33 5.64
C ILE A 11 -5.20 -9.49 5.21
N PRO A 12 -4.90 -10.21 4.12
CA PRO A 12 -5.67 -11.39 3.74
C PRO A 12 -5.63 -12.46 4.84
N GLU A 13 -6.75 -13.10 5.13
CA GLU A 13 -6.84 -14.11 6.20
C GLU A 13 -5.80 -15.23 6.05
N ILE A 14 -5.52 -15.64 4.82
CA ILE A 14 -4.51 -16.68 4.50
C ILE A 14 -3.06 -16.27 4.84
N LEU A 15 -2.80 -14.98 5.10
CA LEU A 15 -1.50 -14.51 5.61
C LEU A 15 -1.40 -14.61 7.14
N THR A 16 -2.50 -14.92 7.82
CA THR A 16 -2.52 -15.13 9.27
C THR A 16 -2.53 -16.62 9.60
N PHE A 17 -1.88 -17.01 10.71
CA PHE A 17 -1.83 -18.43 11.11
C PHE A 17 -3.21 -19.01 11.43
N LYS A 18 -4.08 -18.25 12.12
CA LYS A 18 -5.45 -18.68 12.41
C LYS A 18 -6.31 -18.73 11.15
N GLY A 19 -6.15 -17.75 10.25
CA GLY A 19 -6.95 -17.66 9.02
C GLY A 19 -6.61 -18.75 8.01
N ILE A 20 -5.32 -19.03 7.76
CA ILE A 20 -4.96 -20.11 6.82
C ILE A 20 -5.48 -21.48 7.26
N ARG A 21 -5.48 -21.75 8.59
CA ARG A 21 -6.05 -22.98 9.14
C ARG A 21 -7.56 -23.05 8.97
N LYS A 22 -8.27 -21.95 9.24
CA LYS A 22 -9.72 -21.84 9.05
C LYS A 22 -10.09 -22.11 7.59
N VAL A 23 -9.46 -21.41 6.65
CA VAL A 23 -9.69 -21.57 5.21
C VAL A 23 -9.37 -23.00 4.74
N ALA A 24 -8.31 -23.62 5.27
CA ALA A 24 -7.97 -25.00 4.94
C ALA A 24 -9.08 -25.98 5.36
N LEU A 25 -9.58 -25.85 6.59
CA LEU A 25 -10.63 -26.71 7.12
C LEU A 25 -11.95 -26.50 6.39
N GLU A 26 -12.34 -25.25 6.11
CA GLU A 26 -13.56 -24.92 5.36
C GLU A 26 -13.55 -25.57 3.97
N ARG A 27 -12.44 -25.45 3.23
CA ARG A 27 -12.32 -26.05 1.89
C ARG A 27 -12.34 -27.57 1.90
N VAL A 28 -11.76 -28.19 2.93
CA VAL A 28 -11.81 -29.64 3.07
C VAL A 28 -13.23 -30.08 3.41
N TRP A 29 -13.93 -29.38 4.30
CA TRP A 29 -15.32 -29.67 4.59
C TRP A 29 -16.23 -29.54 3.37
N GLU A 30 -16.08 -28.48 2.57
CA GLU A 30 -16.81 -28.34 1.31
C GLU A 30 -16.57 -29.52 0.36
N ARG A 31 -15.36 -30.10 0.35
CA ARG A 31 -15.05 -31.29 -0.47
C ARG A 31 -15.72 -32.53 0.07
N VAL A 32 -15.73 -32.69 1.40
CA VAL A 32 -16.39 -33.81 2.07
C VAL A 32 -17.90 -33.77 1.79
N GLU A 33 -18.54 -32.61 1.96
CA GLU A 33 -19.97 -32.44 1.65
C GLU A 33 -20.29 -32.72 0.17
N LYS A 34 -19.42 -32.30 -0.75
CA LYS A 34 -19.57 -32.61 -2.18
C LYS A 34 -19.42 -34.09 -2.48
N ALA A 35 -18.50 -34.78 -1.81
CA ALA A 35 -18.30 -36.22 -1.97
C ALA A 35 -19.49 -37.02 -1.41
N GLU A 36 -20.01 -36.62 -0.25
CA GLU A 36 -21.20 -37.21 0.37
C GLU A 36 -22.42 -37.07 -0.53
N LYS A 37 -22.67 -35.86 -1.07
CA LYS A 37 -23.74 -35.61 -2.06
C LYS A 37 -23.58 -36.42 -3.35
N ALA A 38 -22.36 -36.78 -3.71
CA ALA A 38 -22.06 -37.63 -4.86
C ALA A 38 -22.12 -39.14 -4.54
N GLY A 39 -22.50 -39.52 -3.32
CA GLY A 39 -22.56 -40.91 -2.87
C GLY A 39 -21.19 -41.57 -2.69
N LYS A 40 -20.10 -40.78 -2.63
CA LYS A 40 -18.77 -41.31 -2.33
C LYS A 40 -18.60 -41.44 -0.82
N VAL A 41 -18.30 -42.65 -0.37
CA VAL A 41 -17.90 -42.91 1.01
C VAL A 41 -16.48 -42.39 1.19
N LEU A 42 -16.29 -41.52 2.18
CA LEU A 42 -14.98 -41.05 2.61
C LEU A 42 -14.63 -41.69 3.96
N LEU A 43 -13.38 -42.14 4.08
CA LEU A 43 -12.81 -42.61 5.33
C LEU A 43 -12.15 -41.45 6.08
N THR A 44 -11.96 -41.61 7.39
CA THR A 44 -11.27 -40.61 8.22
C THR A 44 -9.85 -40.32 7.71
N GLU A 45 -9.19 -41.31 7.12
CA GLU A 45 -7.85 -41.18 6.52
C GLU A 45 -7.84 -40.24 5.31
N ASP A 46 -8.92 -40.23 4.53
CA ASP A 46 -9.07 -39.36 3.36
C ASP A 46 -9.07 -37.88 3.76
N PHE A 47 -9.66 -37.56 4.92
CA PHE A 47 -9.67 -36.19 5.44
C PHE A 47 -8.25 -35.66 5.67
N GLY A 48 -7.37 -36.48 6.26
CA GLY A 48 -5.98 -36.12 6.49
C GLY A 48 -5.22 -35.87 5.19
N SER A 49 -5.48 -36.67 4.16
CA SER A 49 -4.92 -36.48 2.82
C SER A 49 -5.42 -35.19 2.16
N MET A 50 -6.74 -34.98 2.15
CA MET A 50 -7.37 -33.78 1.59
C MET A 50 -6.85 -32.49 2.26
N LEU A 51 -6.67 -32.52 3.57
CA LEU A 51 -6.13 -31.38 4.31
C LEU A 51 -4.67 -31.09 3.92
N LYS A 52 -3.83 -32.12 3.76
CA LYS A 52 -2.45 -31.94 3.30
C LYS A 52 -2.40 -31.33 1.89
N GLU A 53 -3.25 -31.82 0.98
CA GLU A 53 -3.34 -31.25 -0.38
C GLU A 53 -3.78 -29.79 -0.38
N GLU A 54 -4.84 -29.46 0.37
CA GLU A 54 -5.32 -28.07 0.49
C GLU A 54 -4.28 -27.18 1.15
N TRP A 55 -3.54 -27.69 2.13
CA TRP A 55 -2.47 -26.94 2.78
C TRP A 55 -1.37 -26.52 1.80
N VAL A 56 -0.97 -27.42 0.88
CA VAL A 56 0.02 -27.10 -0.16
C VAL A 56 -0.52 -26.02 -1.11
N LYS A 57 -1.79 -26.10 -1.49
CA LYS A 57 -2.44 -25.09 -2.36
C LYS A 57 -2.53 -23.74 -1.67
N LEU A 58 -2.91 -23.72 -0.39
CA LEU A 58 -3.02 -22.50 0.42
C LEU A 58 -1.67 -21.84 0.65
N LYS A 59 -0.60 -22.62 0.88
CA LYS A 59 0.77 -22.06 0.95
C LYS A 59 1.14 -21.32 -0.34
N LYS A 60 0.85 -21.90 -1.51
CA LYS A 60 1.10 -21.25 -2.81
C LYS A 60 0.26 -19.97 -2.97
N GLN A 61 -1.01 -20.00 -2.54
CA GLN A 61 -1.88 -18.82 -2.56
C GLN A 61 -1.39 -17.73 -1.60
N ALA A 62 -0.92 -18.10 -0.41
CA ALA A 62 -0.39 -17.17 0.58
C ALA A 62 0.85 -16.44 0.06
N VAL A 63 1.75 -17.11 -0.67
CA VAL A 63 2.90 -16.44 -1.31
C VAL A 63 2.43 -15.38 -2.31
N LYS A 64 1.42 -15.69 -3.13
CA LYS A 64 0.87 -14.72 -4.09
C LYS A 64 0.18 -13.55 -3.38
N ALA A 65 -0.64 -13.85 -2.37
CA ALA A 65 -1.35 -12.83 -1.60
C ALA A 65 -0.40 -11.92 -0.83
N LYS A 66 0.73 -12.46 -0.33
CA LYS A 66 1.78 -11.67 0.30
C LYS A 66 2.37 -10.65 -0.68
N LYS A 67 2.71 -11.07 -1.90
CA LYS A 67 3.23 -10.15 -2.94
C LYS A 67 2.25 -9.02 -3.25
N VAL A 68 0.97 -9.34 -3.38
CA VAL A 68 -0.09 -8.34 -3.63
C VAL A 68 -0.24 -7.38 -2.44
N HIS A 69 -0.24 -7.91 -1.22
CA HIS A 69 -0.32 -7.11 0.00
C HIS A 69 0.89 -6.19 0.15
N ASP A 70 2.10 -6.69 -0.08
CA ASP A 70 3.33 -5.91 -0.02
C ASP A 70 3.32 -4.78 -1.08
N ALA A 71 2.84 -5.06 -2.29
CA ALA A 71 2.65 -4.03 -3.32
C ALA A 71 1.64 -2.94 -2.88
N CYS A 72 0.53 -3.34 -2.25
CA CYS A 72 -0.43 -2.40 -1.68
C CYS A 72 0.21 -1.51 -0.60
N LEU A 73 1.00 -2.09 0.30
CA LEU A 73 1.70 -1.34 1.35
C LEU A 73 2.69 -0.33 0.76
N VAL A 74 3.44 -0.71 -0.28
CA VAL A 74 4.36 0.20 -0.98
C VAL A 74 3.59 1.36 -1.60
N GLU A 75 2.48 1.08 -2.29
CA GLU A 75 1.64 2.13 -2.89
C GLU A 75 1.01 3.04 -1.83
N ALA A 76 0.55 2.49 -0.71
CA ALA A 76 0.04 3.28 0.40
C ALA A 76 1.13 4.20 0.97
N ARG A 77 2.37 3.72 1.09
CA ARG A 77 3.52 4.49 1.59
C ARG A 77 3.90 5.63 0.65
N THR A 78 3.96 5.40 -0.67
CA THR A 78 4.28 6.46 -1.65
C THR A 78 3.21 7.55 -1.68
N VAL A 79 1.93 7.17 -1.58
CA VAL A 79 0.82 8.13 -1.47
C VAL A 79 0.89 8.95 -0.18
N MET A 80 1.34 8.36 0.93
CA MET A 80 1.54 9.11 2.17
C MET A 80 2.73 10.08 2.07
N GLN A 81 3.86 9.62 1.52
CA GLN A 81 5.08 10.45 1.39
C GLN A 81 4.91 11.64 0.44
N SER A 82 4.21 11.43 -0.69
CA SER A 82 3.91 12.51 -1.64
C SER A 82 3.02 13.59 -1.01
N LYS A 83 2.04 13.21 -0.18
CA LYS A 83 1.23 14.17 0.59
C LYS A 83 2.08 14.96 1.58
N THR A 84 2.92 14.29 2.37
CA THR A 84 3.81 15.01 3.30
C THR A 84 4.74 15.97 2.59
N LYS A 85 5.26 15.61 1.41
CA LYS A 85 6.11 16.51 0.62
C LYS A 85 5.35 17.74 0.13
N SER A 86 4.15 17.53 -0.44
CA SER A 86 3.24 18.60 -0.87
C SER A 86 2.87 19.55 0.28
N ASP A 87 2.57 19.00 1.45
CA ASP A 87 2.20 19.80 2.62
C ASP A 87 3.40 20.59 3.17
N ILE A 88 4.62 20.04 3.08
CA ILE A 88 5.85 20.76 3.44
C ILE A 88 6.14 21.88 2.44
N GLU A 89 6.01 21.63 1.13
CA GLU A 89 6.21 22.63 0.08
C GLU A 89 5.24 23.81 0.24
N GLN A 90 3.94 23.56 0.46
CA GLN A 90 2.98 24.63 0.74
C GLN A 90 3.34 25.44 2.00
N LYS A 91 3.78 24.79 3.08
CA LYS A 91 4.22 25.49 4.29
C LYS A 91 5.47 26.33 4.02
N LEU A 92 6.42 25.81 3.26
CA LEU A 92 7.64 26.52 2.90
C LEU A 92 7.33 27.77 2.07
N ASP A 93 6.47 27.64 1.05
CA ASP A 93 6.06 28.78 0.20
C ASP A 93 5.31 29.85 1.00
N SER A 94 4.50 29.44 1.98
CA SER A 94 3.79 30.36 2.87
C SER A 94 4.74 31.13 3.80
N LEU A 95 5.80 30.46 4.30
CA LEU A 95 6.83 31.08 5.12
C LEU A 95 7.68 32.06 4.29
N ILE A 96 8.15 31.65 3.10
CA ILE A 96 8.91 32.50 2.19
C ILE A 96 8.11 33.74 1.78
N SER A 97 6.80 33.59 1.57
CA SER A 97 5.92 34.71 1.21
C SER A 97 5.71 35.67 2.39
N SER A 98 5.64 35.15 3.61
CA SER A 98 5.50 35.96 4.84
C SER A 98 6.78 36.75 5.13
N ASP A 99 7.96 36.11 5.03
CA ASP A 99 9.26 36.77 5.23
C ASP A 99 9.53 37.85 4.18
N LYS A 100 9.16 37.63 2.91
CA LYS A 100 9.26 38.67 1.86
C LYS A 100 8.41 39.90 2.16
N GLY A 101 7.28 39.71 2.84
CA GLY A 101 6.42 40.81 3.29
C GLY A 101 7.06 41.62 4.42
N GLU A 102 7.72 40.96 5.36
CA GLU A 102 8.43 41.62 6.46
C GLU A 102 9.73 42.30 6.01
N LEU A 103 10.52 41.66 5.14
CA LEU A 103 11.73 42.24 4.54
C LEU A 103 11.45 43.52 3.74
N LYS A 104 10.31 43.57 3.02
CA LYS A 104 9.84 44.80 2.35
C LYS A 104 9.42 45.90 3.34
N LYS A 105 8.82 45.53 4.48
CA LYS A 105 8.46 46.50 5.54
C LYS A 105 9.69 47.04 6.28
N LEU A 106 10.76 46.24 6.39
CA LEU A 106 12.04 46.63 6.99
C LEU A 106 12.98 47.37 6.02
N GLY A 107 12.55 47.66 4.78
CA GLY A 107 13.31 48.49 3.83
C GLY A 107 14.55 47.80 3.22
N ILE A 108 14.66 46.48 3.34
CA ILE A 108 15.79 45.72 2.78
C ILE A 108 15.44 45.36 1.33
N GLU A 109 15.58 46.34 0.42
CA GLU A 109 15.50 46.06 -1.02
C GLU A 109 16.72 45.25 -1.45
N ALA A 110 16.49 44.03 -1.94
CA ALA A 110 17.51 43.27 -2.63
C ALA A 110 17.90 44.01 -3.92
N SER A 111 19.01 44.76 -3.86
CA SER A 111 19.65 45.36 -5.03
C SER A 111 20.02 44.25 -6.02
N THR A 112 19.16 44.03 -7.00
CA THR A 112 19.47 43.22 -8.17
C THR A 112 20.48 44.00 -9.00
N LYS A 113 21.76 43.76 -8.70
CA LYS A 113 22.87 44.26 -9.50
C LYS A 113 22.73 43.65 -10.90
N LYS A 114 22.24 44.45 -11.84
CA LYS A 114 22.19 44.16 -13.28
C LYS A 114 23.57 43.63 -13.72
N VAL A 115 23.60 42.40 -14.22
CA VAL A 115 24.74 41.89 -14.99
C VAL A 115 24.77 42.64 -16.33
N PRO A 116 25.83 43.38 -16.66
CA PRO A 116 25.92 44.03 -17.96
C PRO A 116 26.30 42.99 -19.03
N LYS A 117 25.52 42.97 -20.12
CA LYS A 117 25.91 42.40 -21.42
C LYS A 117 27.10 43.20 -21.94
N THR A 118 28.28 42.60 -22.01
CA THR A 118 29.39 43.08 -22.83
C THR A 118 29.36 42.37 -24.18
N THR A 119 28.77 43.05 -25.16
CA THR A 119 29.17 42.98 -26.57
C THR A 119 30.59 43.52 -26.73
N THR A 120 31.51 42.79 -27.36
CA THR A 120 32.29 43.32 -28.49
C THR A 120 32.99 42.20 -29.25
N ALA A 121 32.79 42.21 -30.55
CA ALA A 121 33.59 41.52 -31.56
C ALA A 121 34.81 42.38 -31.90
N LYS A 122 35.98 41.75 -32.08
CA LYS A 122 36.81 41.86 -33.29
C LYS A 122 37.94 40.84 -33.23
#